data_AF-W6K4C9-F1
#
_entry.id   AF-W6K4C9-F1
#
_cell.length_a   1.000
_cell.length_b   1.000
_cell.length_c   1.000
_cell.angle_alpha   90.00
_cell.angle_beta   90.00
_cell.angle_gamma   90.00
#
_symmetry.space_group_name_H-M   'P 1'
#
loop_
_entity.id
_entity.type
_entity.pdbx_description
1 polymer ?
#
loop_
_entity_poly.entity_id
_entity_poly.type
_entity_poly.pdbx_seq_one_letter_code
_entity_poly.pdbx_strand_id
1 'polypeptide(L)'
;MRRLTVEPYAPAMDAQRQPEPVGSMLLALALLLLAASGLVLATSWTIGYPAVVLATGWTVAVIALITVGVTAWRDTRSTGVGFLPALGSSLKRVGRFVIDFF
;
A
#
# COMPACT_ATOMS: atom_id res chain seq x y z
N MET A 1 22.39 15.47 -55.16
CA MET A 1 22.44 15.52 -53.68
C MET A 1 21.03 15.38 -53.14
N ARG A 2 20.65 14.18 -52.69
CA ARG A 2 19.30 13.85 -52.19
C ARG A 2 19.22 14.23 -50.71
N ARG A 3 18.42 15.24 -50.35
CA ARG A 3 18.18 15.57 -48.95
C ARG A 3 17.30 14.47 -48.36
N LEU A 4 17.87 13.68 -47.45
CA LEU A 4 17.12 12.80 -46.56
C LEU A 4 16.44 13.71 -45.53
N THR A 5 15.15 13.98 -45.74
CA THR A 5 14.29 14.56 -44.70
C THR A 5 14.09 13.49 -43.64
N VAL A 6 14.86 13.60 -42.55
CA VAL A 6 14.65 12.82 -41.34
C VAL A 6 13.33 13.31 -40.74
N GLU A 7 12.27 12.53 -40.91
CA GLU A 7 11.04 12.74 -40.15
C GLU A 7 11.38 12.64 -38.66
N PRO A 8 11.02 13.64 -37.83
CA PRO A 8 11.23 13.55 -36.41
C PRO A 8 10.38 12.40 -35.86
N TYR A 9 11.06 11.33 -35.43
CA TYR A 9 10.46 10.26 -34.64
C TYR A 9 9.86 10.89 -33.38
N ALA A 10 8.56 11.18 -33.41
CA ALA A 10 7.80 11.54 -32.22
C ALA A 10 7.66 10.24 -31.43
N PRO A 11 8.40 10.05 -30.31
CA PRO A 11 8.16 8.90 -29.47
C PRO A 11 6.69 8.99 -29.07
N ALA A 12 5.94 7.93 -29.37
CA ALA A 12 4.61 7.75 -28.84
C ALA A 12 4.70 8.11 -27.37
N MET A 13 4.02 9.18 -26.96
CA MET A 13 3.86 9.50 -25.55
C MET A 13 3.29 8.25 -24.92
N ASP A 14 4.17 7.49 -24.26
CA ASP A 14 3.82 6.24 -23.62
C ASP A 14 2.62 6.52 -22.77
N ALA A 15 1.52 5.87 -23.15
CA ALA A 15 0.23 5.97 -22.51
C ALA A 15 0.48 5.95 -21.00
N GLN A 16 0.35 7.12 -20.36
CA GLN A 16 0.28 7.21 -18.92
C GLN A 16 -0.88 6.29 -18.55
N ARG A 17 -0.57 5.07 -18.12
CA ARG A 17 -1.51 4.16 -17.47
C ARG A 17 -1.94 4.90 -16.22
N GLN A 18 -2.95 5.75 -16.37
CA GLN A 18 -3.59 6.39 -15.25
C GLN A 18 -4.11 5.23 -14.39
N PRO A 19 -3.64 5.11 -13.14
CA PRO A 19 -4.11 4.07 -12.26
C PRO A 19 -5.62 4.24 -12.12
N GLU A 20 -6.37 3.26 -12.61
CA GLU A 20 -7.84 3.21 -12.50
C GLU A 20 -8.24 3.49 -11.03
N PRO A 21 -9.10 4.49 -10.76
CA PRO A 21 -9.39 4.98 -9.41
C PRO A 21 -10.00 3.91 -8.49
N VAL A 22 -10.51 2.82 -9.07
CA VAL A 22 -11.10 1.70 -8.32
C VAL A 22 -10.04 0.94 -7.51
N GLY A 23 -8.82 0.81 -8.03
CA GLY A 23 -7.73 0.10 -7.36
C GLY A 23 -7.22 0.88 -6.13
N SER A 24 -7.16 2.20 -6.21
CA SER A 24 -6.68 3.04 -5.10
C SER A 24 -7.68 3.09 -3.94
N MET A 25 -8.98 3.09 -4.23
CA MET A 25 -10.03 3.02 -3.20
C MET A 25 -9.97 1.71 -2.40
N LEU A 26 -9.84 0.56 -3.08
CA LEU A 26 -9.71 -0.75 -2.42
C LEU A 26 -8.48 -0.82 -1.51
N LEU A 27 -7.35 -0.28 -1.98
CA LEU A 27 -6.09 -0.28 -1.24
C LEU A 27 -6.17 0.63 -0.01
N ALA A 28 -6.79 1.81 -0.16
CA ALA A 28 -7.05 2.72 0.97
C ALA A 28 -7.98 2.08 2.01
N LEU A 29 -9.03 1.37 1.57
CA LEU A 29 -9.99 0.70 2.45
C LEU A 29 -9.35 -0.49 3.19
N ALA A 30 -8.50 -1.26 2.50
CA ALA A 30 -7.70 -2.31 3.11
C ALA A 30 -6.72 -1.78 4.17
N LEU A 31 -6.05 -0.65 3.89
CA LEU A 31 -5.17 0.01 4.85
C LEU A 31 -5.95 0.56 6.05
N LEU A 32 -7.13 1.15 5.82
CA LEU A 32 -8.00 1.63 6.89
C LEU A 32 -8.45 0.48 7.81
N LEU A 33 -8.89 -0.64 7.23
CA LEU A 33 -9.27 -1.83 7.97
C LEU A 33 -8.10 -2.42 8.76
N LEU A 34 -6.91 -2.46 8.17
CA LEU A 34 -5.69 -2.92 8.85
C LEU A 34 -5.33 -2.01 10.03
N ALA A 35 -5.40 -0.69 9.84
CA ALA A 35 -5.13 0.29 10.90
C ALA A 35 -6.17 0.20 12.04
N ALA A 36 -7.46 0.13 11.70
CA ALA A 36 -8.53 -0.02 12.66
C ALA A 36 -8.39 -1.33 13.45
N SER A 37 -8.10 -2.44 12.76
CA SER A 37 -7.88 -3.73 13.41
C SER A 37 -6.63 -3.73 14.29
N GLY A 38 -5.54 -3.11 13.84
CA GLY A 38 -4.33 -2.94 14.63
C GLY A 38 -4.58 -2.13 15.89
N LEU A 39 -5.42 -1.10 15.82
CA LEU A 39 -5.80 -0.28 16.96
C LEU A 39 -6.66 -1.07 17.97
N VAL A 40 -7.61 -1.88 17.49
CA VAL A 40 -8.40 -2.77 18.37
C VAL A 40 -7.49 -3.78 19.08
N LEU A 41 -6.51 -4.35 18.37
CA LEU A 41 -5.51 -5.26 18.95
C LEU A 41 -4.57 -4.55 19.94
N ALA A 42 -4.13 -3.34 19.64
CA ALA A 42 -3.28 -2.56 20.55
C ALA A 42 -4.03 -2.17 21.83
N THR A 43 -5.32 -1.87 21.72
CA THR A 43 -6.18 -1.51 22.86
C THR A 43 -6.77 -2.71 23.59
N SER A 44 -6.58 -3.95 23.10
CA SER A 44 -7.17 -5.14 23.74
C SER A 44 -6.53 -5.49 25.08
N TRP A 45 -5.35 -4.93 25.37
CA TRP A 45 -4.69 -5.11 26.67
C TRP A 45 -5.26 -4.18 27.74
N THR A 46 -5.84 -3.04 27.34
CA THR A 46 -6.41 -2.03 28.24
C THR A 46 -7.92 -2.16 28.36
N ILE A 47 -8.60 -2.62 27.31
CA ILE A 47 -10.05 -2.77 27.24
C ILE A 47 -10.36 -4.25 27.09
N GLY A 48 -11.09 -4.82 28.05
CA GLY A 48 -11.52 -6.22 28.04
C GLY A 48 -12.60 -6.48 26.99
N TYR A 49 -12.19 -6.57 25.72
CA TYR A 49 -13.11 -6.81 24.62
C TYR A 49 -13.66 -8.26 24.65
N PRO A 50 -14.91 -8.46 24.21
CA PRO A 50 -15.46 -9.80 24.00
C PRO A 50 -14.59 -10.62 23.04
N ALA A 51 -14.44 -11.92 23.29
CA ALA A 51 -13.62 -12.82 22.46
C ALA A 51 -14.01 -12.81 20.98
N VAL A 52 -15.30 -12.60 20.67
CA VAL A 52 -15.81 -12.49 19.30
C VAL A 52 -15.19 -11.29 18.57
N VAL A 53 -15.05 -10.14 19.25
CA VAL A 53 -14.48 -8.91 18.67
C VAL A 53 -13.00 -9.10 18.36
N LEU A 54 -12.26 -9.75 19.27
CA LEU A 54 -10.86 -10.09 19.07
C LEU A 54 -10.66 -11.04 17.88
N ALA A 55 -11.50 -12.06 17.75
CA ALA A 55 -11.45 -13.01 16.63
C ALA A 55 -11.76 -12.33 15.28
N THR A 56 -12.75 -11.44 15.24
CA THR A 56 -13.05 -10.64 14.04
C THR A 56 -11.93 -9.67 13.71
N GLY A 57 -11.31 -9.04 14.71
CA GLY A 57 -10.15 -8.19 14.49
C GLY A 57 -9.00 -8.97 13.85
N TRP A 58 -8.60 -10.09 14.45
CA TRP A 58 -7.54 -10.94 13.91
C TRP A 58 -7.79 -11.39 12.47
N THR A 59 -9.00 -11.82 12.15
CA THR A 59 -9.34 -12.24 10.78
C THR A 59 -9.25 -11.09 9.78
N VAL A 60 -9.76 -9.90 10.13
CA VAL A 60 -9.65 -8.70 9.30
C VAL A 60 -8.19 -8.28 9.12
N ALA A 61 -7.39 -8.28 10.18
CA ALA A 61 -5.96 -7.97 10.11
C ALA A 61 -5.22 -8.90 9.14
N VAL A 62 -5.45 -10.21 9.25
CA VAL A 62 -4.80 -11.20 8.37
C VAL A 62 -5.21 -11.00 6.92
N ILE A 63 -6.49 -10.82 6.62
CA ILE A 63 -6.99 -10.60 5.26
C ILE A 63 -6.40 -9.33 4.65
N ALA A 64 -6.40 -8.23 5.41
CA ALA A 64 -5.86 -6.96 4.94
C ALA A 64 -4.34 -7.06 4.72
N LEU A 65 -3.61 -7.74 5.60
CA LEU A 65 -2.18 -7.98 5.46
C LEU A 65 -1.85 -8.82 4.22
N ILE A 66 -2.62 -9.88 3.95
CA ILE A 66 -2.48 -10.70 2.74
C ILE A 66 -2.76 -9.85 1.51
N THR A 67 -3.82 -9.05 1.52
CA THR A 67 -4.21 -8.20 0.38
C THR A 67 -3.12 -7.19 0.05
N VAL A 68 -2.63 -6.46 1.07
CA VAL A 68 -1.53 -5.50 0.92
C VAL A 68 -0.25 -6.18 0.45
N GLY A 69 0.08 -7.35 1.02
CA GLY A 69 1.23 -8.15 0.62
C GLY A 69 1.17 -8.59 -0.85
N VAL A 70 0.01 -9.07 -1.30
CA VAL A 70 -0.21 -9.49 -2.69
C VAL A 70 -0.14 -8.30 -3.65
N THR A 71 -0.74 -7.16 -3.31
CA THR A 71 -0.64 -5.94 -4.14
C THR A 71 0.79 -5.45 -4.21
N ALA A 72 1.49 -5.38 -3.08
CA ALA A 72 2.88 -4.95 -3.04
C ALA A 72 3.80 -5.91 -3.81
N TRP A 73 3.57 -7.22 -3.72
CA TRP A 73 4.30 -8.22 -4.50
C TRP A 73 4.08 -8.03 -6.01
N ARG A 74 2.84 -7.79 -6.43
CA ARG A 74 2.50 -7.51 -7.84
C ARG A 74 3.19 -6.24 -8.34
N ASP A 75 3.17 -5.17 -7.55
CA ASP A 75 3.82 -3.91 -7.90
C ASP A 75 5.35 -4.04 -7.95
N THR A 76 5.94 -4.81 -7.03
CA THR A 76 7.39 -5.08 -7.02
C THR A 76 7.82 -5.82 -8.30
N ARG A 77 7.01 -6.77 -8.78
CA ARG A 77 7.29 -7.48 -10.04
C ARG A 77 7.16 -6.60 -11.29
N SER A 78 6.30 -5.58 -11.27
CA SER A 78 6.10 -4.71 -12.43
C SER A 78 7.10 -3.55 -12.49
N THR A 79 7.58 -3.08 -11.34
CA THR A 79 8.45 -1.89 -11.25
C THR A 79 9.94 -2.20 -11.03
N GLY A 80 10.30 -3.43 -10.60
CA GLY A 80 11.69 -3.79 -10.34
C GLY A 80 12.35 -3.06 -9.17
N VAL A 81 11.58 -2.23 -8.45
CA VAL A 81 12.04 -1.49 -7.27
C VAL A 81 11.72 -2.33 -6.03
N GLY A 82 12.73 -2.61 -5.20
CA GLY A 82 12.57 -3.46 -4.02
C GLY A 82 11.53 -2.93 -3.03
N PHE A 83 10.64 -3.82 -2.57
CA PHE A 83 9.62 -3.56 -1.54
C PHE A 83 10.20 -3.07 -0.20
N LEU A 84 11.38 -3.56 0.19
CA LEU A 84 11.99 -3.27 1.50
C LEU A 84 12.29 -1.79 1.76
N PRO A 85 12.95 -1.02 0.85
CA PRO A 85 13.23 0.39 1.09
C PRO A 85 11.96 1.24 1.19
N ALA A 86 10.91 0.92 0.42
CA ALA A 86 9.64 1.63 0.50
C ALA A 86 8.96 1.41 1.86
N LEU A 87 8.87 0.16 2.31
CA LEU A 87 8.28 -0.20 3.60
C LEU A 87 9.07 0.43 4.77
N GLY A 88 10.41 0.40 4.71
CA GLY A 88 11.27 0.99 5.73
C GLY A 88 11.08 2.50 5.87
N SER A 89 10.91 3.22 4.76
CA SER A 89 10.66 4.67 4.79
C SER A 89 9.31 5.03 5.41
N SER A 90 8.28 4.23 5.12
CA SER A 90 6.93 4.40 5.68
C SER A 90 6.91 4.08 7.18
N LEU A 91 7.53 2.97 7.59
CA LEU A 91 7.60 2.59 8.99
C LEU A 91 8.39 3.60 9.82
N LYS A 92 9.46 4.17 9.26
CA LYS A 92 10.26 5.20 9.92
C LYS A 92 9.48 6.50 10.12
N ARG A 93 8.59 6.87 9.19
CA ARG A 93 7.68 8.04 9.34
C ARG A 93 6.62 7.78 10.40
N VAL A 94 5.98 6.61 10.37
CA VAL A 94 4.96 6.24 11.37
C VAL A 94 5.59 6.14 12.76
N GLY A 95 6.75 5.51 12.89
CA GLY A 95 7.47 5.41 14.16
C GLY A 95 7.86 6.78 14.72
N ARG A 96 8.31 7.71 13.87
CA ARG A 96 8.56 9.09 14.31
C ARG A 96 7.27 9.81 14.74
N PHE A 97 6.16 9.61 14.05
CA PHE A 97 4.87 10.18 14.45
C PHE A 97 4.39 9.65 15.80
N VAL A 98 4.56 8.35 16.08
CA VAL A 98 4.20 7.75 17.37
C VAL A 98 5.07 8.30 18.50
N ILE A 99 6.37 8.49 18.26
CA ILE A 99 7.29 9.10 19.23
C ILE A 99 6.99 10.59 19.46
N ASP A 100 6.55 11.33 18.44
CA ASP A 100 6.18 12.74 18.61
C ASP A 100 4.86 12.93 19.37
N PHE A 101 3.99 11.91 19.42
CA PHE A 101 2.68 11.98 20.07
C PHE A 101 2.65 11.43 21.50
N PHE A 102 3.69 10.72 21.94
CA PHE A 102 3.81 10.12 23.28
C PHE A 102 5.01 10.67 24.04
#